data_AF-A0A928XKS8-F1
#
_entry.id   AF-A0A928XKS8-F1
#
_cell.length_a   1.000
_cell.length_b   1.000
_cell.length_c   1.000
_cell.angle_alpha   90.00
_cell.angle_beta   90.00
_cell.angle_gamma   90.00
#
_symmetry.space_group_name_H-M   'P 1'
#
loop_
_entity.id
_entity.type
_entity.pdbx_description
1 polymer ?
#
loop_
_entity_poly.entity_id
_entity_poly.type
_entity_poly.pdbx_seq_one_letter_code
_entity_poly.pdbx_strand_id
1 'polypeptide(L)'
;MPGVMPYRLKVPTGWLPLAPGGYEIGRSAHCQVILDGAKVSRLHARIVVDSTGVSVEDLGSSNGVFVNGRRVVRGRQAIMPGDRLLVGDVELELSLGEVPDSLPPDHRPSGRPTLVDSLPAPGESRNVATSKAHALELLGSVAERAIGTGDAKRAELILGGRLREVLAAAAAGGCDALSRELAMRQALLLARTLPSAAWVDYSIDLLSSTRSLPSDTELSALESAAQKVSGADARKLQDYTTLVRAMPSSLEKVRSLQRLEAVLATVCGRQ
;
A
#
# COMPACT_ATOMS: atom_id res chain seq x y z
N MET A 1 33.88 -12.03 7.05
CA MET A 1 32.52 -12.05 6.48
C MET A 1 31.64 -12.79 7.47
N PRO A 2 30.78 -12.12 8.26
CA PRO A 2 29.93 -12.84 9.21
C PRO A 2 28.84 -13.58 8.42
N GLY A 3 28.81 -14.90 8.54
CA GLY A 3 27.94 -15.79 7.78
C GLY A 3 26.47 -15.57 8.10
N VAL A 4 25.66 -15.53 7.04
CA VAL A 4 24.19 -15.55 7.16
C VAL A 4 23.81 -16.87 7.82
N MET A 5 23.31 -16.82 9.05
CA MET A 5 22.84 -18.03 9.73
C MET A 5 21.57 -18.51 9.03
N PRO A 6 21.52 -19.76 8.53
CA PRO A 6 20.38 -20.25 7.80
C PRO A 6 19.27 -20.62 8.78
N TYR A 7 18.16 -19.87 8.70
CA TYR A 7 16.96 -20.14 9.49
C TYR A 7 15.95 -20.91 8.64
N ARG A 8 15.18 -21.78 9.27
CA ARG A 8 14.03 -22.45 8.66
C ARG A 8 12.83 -22.36 9.57
N LEU A 9 11.66 -22.19 8.97
CA LEU A 9 10.39 -22.12 9.66
C LEU A 9 9.62 -23.40 9.40
N LYS A 10 9.22 -24.08 10.47
CA LYS A 10 8.27 -25.19 10.39
C LYS A 10 6.88 -24.62 10.20
N VAL A 11 6.26 -24.93 9.07
CA VAL A 11 4.88 -24.61 8.74
C VAL A 11 4.11 -25.92 8.57
N PRO A 12 2.76 -25.91 8.60
CA PRO A 12 1.98 -27.14 8.40
C PRO A 12 2.29 -27.87 7.08
N THR A 13 2.69 -27.13 6.05
CA THR A 13 3.04 -27.63 4.73
C THR A 13 4.47 -28.17 4.61
N GLY A 14 5.31 -28.03 5.67
CA GLY A 14 6.68 -28.52 5.70
C GLY A 14 7.68 -27.51 6.29
N TRP A 15 8.96 -27.65 5.93
CA TRP A 15 9.99 -26.70 6.33
C TRP A 15 10.22 -25.67 5.24
N LEU A 16 10.14 -24.40 5.58
CA LEU A 16 10.41 -23.28 4.69
C LEU A 16 11.75 -22.62 5.05
N PRO A 17 12.74 -22.55 4.14
CA PRO A 17 13.97 -21.80 4.39
C PRO A 17 13.68 -20.29 4.44
N LEU A 18 14.27 -19.62 5.41
CA LEU A 18 14.19 -18.18 5.59
C LEU A 18 15.55 -17.55 5.29
N ALA A 19 15.64 -16.91 4.11
CA ALA A 19 16.73 -16.02 3.74
C ALA A 19 16.54 -14.63 4.40
N PRO A 20 17.56 -13.77 4.43
CA PRO A 20 17.42 -12.39 4.88
C PRO A 20 16.32 -11.66 4.11
N GLY A 21 15.34 -11.10 4.80
CA GLY A 21 14.15 -10.52 4.18
C GLY A 21 12.92 -10.54 5.08
N GLY A 22 11.82 -10.01 4.55
CA GLY A 22 10.52 -10.02 5.21
C GLY A 22 9.60 -11.06 4.59
N TYR A 23 8.94 -11.86 5.43
CA TYR A 23 8.00 -12.91 5.06
C TYR A 23 6.63 -12.59 5.64
N GLU A 24 5.65 -12.34 4.78
CA GLU A 24 4.27 -12.15 5.19
C GLU A 24 3.58 -13.50 5.41
N ILE A 25 2.85 -13.59 6.52
CA ILE A 25 2.16 -14.78 6.98
C ILE A 25 0.68 -14.49 7.05
N GLY A 26 -0.12 -15.34 6.42
CA GLY A 26 -1.57 -15.18 6.44
C GLY A 26 -2.28 -16.24 5.61
N ARG A 27 -3.61 -16.13 5.57
CA ARG A 27 -4.46 -17.03 4.78
C ARG A 27 -4.56 -16.63 3.29
N SER A 28 -4.09 -15.44 2.95
CA SER A 28 -4.13 -14.94 1.57
C SER A 28 -3.10 -15.67 0.70
N ALA A 29 -3.47 -15.99 -0.54
CA ALA A 29 -2.53 -16.53 -1.53
C ALA A 29 -1.42 -15.54 -1.92
N HIS A 30 -1.54 -14.27 -1.51
CA HIS A 30 -0.52 -13.24 -1.71
C HIS A 30 0.59 -13.26 -0.65
N CYS A 31 0.41 -14.00 0.45
CA CYS A 31 1.43 -14.14 1.50
C CYS A 31 2.52 -15.13 1.07
N GLN A 32 3.76 -14.88 1.49
CA GLN A 32 4.86 -15.82 1.23
C GLN A 32 4.73 -17.08 2.09
N VAL A 33 4.12 -16.97 3.27
CA VAL A 33 3.77 -18.09 4.14
C VAL A 33 2.25 -18.17 4.23
N ILE A 34 1.69 -19.09 3.45
CA ILE A 34 0.24 -19.32 3.42
C ILE A 34 -0.13 -20.32 4.52
N LEU A 35 -1.02 -19.91 5.42
CA LEU A 35 -1.53 -20.75 6.51
C LEU A 35 -3.05 -20.95 6.37
N ASP A 36 -3.48 -22.20 6.26
CA ASP A 36 -4.90 -22.60 6.12
C ASP A 36 -5.65 -22.67 7.46
N GLY A 37 -5.37 -21.73 8.37
CA GLY A 37 -6.04 -21.66 9.68
C GLY A 37 -7.37 -20.91 9.61
N ALA A 38 -8.40 -21.43 10.30
CA ALA A 38 -9.72 -20.79 10.35
C ALA A 38 -9.66 -19.46 11.14
N LYS A 39 -8.72 -19.37 12.10
CA LYS A 39 -8.47 -18.18 12.93
C LYS A 39 -7.30 -17.33 12.41
N VAL A 40 -6.75 -17.67 11.25
CA VAL A 40 -5.71 -16.89 10.57
C VAL A 40 -6.35 -15.80 9.70
N SER A 41 -5.78 -14.60 9.76
CA SER A 41 -6.24 -13.43 9.02
C SER A 41 -5.62 -13.44 7.63
N ARG A 42 -6.24 -12.75 6.65
CA ARG A 42 -5.72 -12.68 5.28
C ARG A 42 -4.25 -12.25 5.23
N LEU A 43 -3.91 -11.22 6.00
CA LEU A 43 -2.56 -10.82 6.36
C LEU A 43 -2.53 -10.77 7.89
N HIS A 44 -1.74 -11.63 8.53
CA HIS A 44 -1.83 -11.86 9.96
C HIS A 44 -0.54 -11.45 10.68
N ALA A 45 0.61 -11.90 10.20
CA ALA A 45 1.90 -11.61 10.81
C ALA A 45 2.98 -11.40 9.76
N ARG A 46 4.11 -10.85 10.18
CA ARG A 46 5.32 -10.76 9.36
C ARG A 46 6.52 -11.25 10.15
N ILE A 47 7.32 -12.11 9.53
CA ILE A 47 8.65 -12.46 10.04
C ILE A 47 9.68 -11.61 9.30
N VAL A 48 10.66 -11.08 10.01
CA VAL A 48 11.79 -10.35 9.44
C VAL A 48 13.06 -11.04 9.88
N VAL A 49 13.86 -11.47 8.90
CA VAL A 49 15.21 -12.00 9.08
C VAL A 49 16.20 -10.94 8.66
N ASP A 50 17.07 -10.52 9.57
CA ASP A 50 18.14 -9.56 9.31
C ASP A 50 19.47 -10.03 9.89
N SER A 51 20.51 -9.19 9.81
CA SER A 51 21.85 -9.51 10.31
C SER A 51 21.93 -9.65 11.83
N THR A 52 20.89 -9.23 12.56
CA THR A 52 20.82 -9.27 14.02
C THR A 52 19.99 -10.44 14.55
N GLY A 53 19.19 -11.08 13.68
CA GLY A 53 18.44 -12.29 14.01
C GLY A 53 17.08 -12.34 13.31
N VAL A 54 16.13 -13.01 13.95
CA VAL A 54 14.76 -13.16 13.46
C VAL A 54 13.80 -12.45 14.39
N SER A 55 12.85 -11.71 13.84
CA SER A 55 11.77 -11.07 14.59
C SER A 55 10.41 -11.32 13.94
N VAL A 56 9.35 -11.31 14.75
CA VAL A 56 7.96 -11.42 14.31
C VAL A 56 7.19 -10.18 14.70
N GLU A 57 6.29 -9.75 13.81
CA GLU A 57 5.43 -8.60 13.97
C GLU A 57 3.98 -9.02 13.68
N ASP A 58 3.06 -8.66 14.58
CA ASP A 58 1.62 -8.84 14.37
C ASP A 58 1.08 -7.68 13.52
N LEU A 59 0.47 -7.99 12.37
CA LEU A 59 -0.01 -7.00 11.40
C LEU A 59 -1.47 -6.57 11.66
N GLY A 60 -1.89 -6.61 12.92
CA GLY A 60 -3.27 -6.31 13.32
C GLY A 60 -4.20 -7.50 13.12
N SER A 61 -3.69 -8.71 13.36
CA SER A 61 -4.48 -9.91 13.28
C SER A 61 -5.65 -9.92 14.27
N SER A 62 -6.74 -10.59 13.88
CA SER A 62 -7.96 -10.65 14.71
C SER A 62 -7.75 -11.44 16.00
N ASN A 63 -6.87 -12.43 15.99
CA ASN A 63 -6.63 -13.33 17.12
C ASN A 63 -5.27 -13.10 17.81
N GLY A 64 -4.40 -12.26 17.22
CA GLY A 64 -3.06 -12.01 17.73
C GLY A 64 -2.04 -13.07 17.35
N VAL A 65 -0.77 -12.67 17.41
CA VAL A 65 0.38 -13.58 17.35
C VAL A 65 0.88 -13.84 18.77
N PHE A 66 1.22 -15.08 19.09
CA PHE A 66 1.83 -15.45 20.38
C PHE A 66 3.18 -16.11 20.15
N VAL A 67 4.19 -15.77 20.95
CA VAL A 67 5.51 -16.42 20.96
C VAL A 67 5.66 -17.09 22.32
N ASN A 68 5.84 -18.42 22.34
CA ASN A 68 5.91 -19.24 23.55
C ASN A 68 4.78 -18.94 24.55
N GLY A 69 3.56 -18.75 24.05
CA GLY A 69 2.37 -18.43 24.85
C GLY A 69 2.24 -16.96 25.27
N ARG A 70 3.19 -16.07 24.93
CA ARG A 70 3.12 -14.63 25.19
C ARG A 70 2.64 -13.89 23.95
N ARG A 71 1.58 -13.10 24.08
CA ARG A 71 1.03 -12.31 22.96
C ARG A 71 2.00 -11.20 22.55
N VAL A 72 2.21 -11.04 21.25
CA VAL A 72 2.93 -9.90 20.66
C VAL A 72 1.98 -8.71 20.66
N VAL A 73 2.28 -7.69 21.46
CA VAL A 73 1.32 -6.61 21.75
C VAL A 73 1.62 -5.34 20.95
N ARG A 74 2.90 -5.03 20.66
CA ARG A 74 3.35 -3.86 19.87
C ARG A 74 4.74 -4.06 19.27
N GLY A 75 4.87 -3.83 17.96
CA GLY A 75 6.15 -3.79 17.25
C GLY A 75 6.76 -5.16 16.95
N ARG A 76 8.04 -5.15 16.56
CA ARG A 76 8.82 -6.37 16.26
C ARG A 76 9.27 -7.05 17.55
N GLN A 77 8.86 -8.29 17.73
CA GLN A 77 9.30 -9.17 18.80
C GLN A 77 10.41 -10.08 18.28
N ALA A 78 11.61 -10.00 18.85
CA ALA A 78 12.67 -10.95 18.51
C ALA A 78 12.27 -12.38 18.91
N ILE A 79 12.59 -13.34 18.05
CA ILE A 79 12.33 -14.78 18.24
C ILE A 79 13.64 -15.56 18.08
N MET A 80 13.82 -16.59 18.89
CA MET A 80 15.01 -17.43 18.88
C MET A 80 14.71 -18.80 18.24
N PRO A 81 15.71 -19.47 17.67
CA PRO A 81 15.55 -20.86 17.25
C PRO A 81 15.12 -21.75 18.42
N GLY A 82 14.10 -22.58 18.20
CA GLY A 82 13.40 -23.36 19.21
C GLY A 82 12.11 -22.71 19.72
N ASP A 83 11.89 -21.42 19.42
CA ASP A 83 10.66 -20.73 19.82
C ASP A 83 9.47 -21.16 18.97
N ARG A 84 8.33 -21.25 19.65
CA ARG A 84 7.04 -21.61 19.05
C ARG A 84 6.20 -20.36 18.86
N LEU A 85 5.73 -20.16 17.63
CA LEU A 85 4.87 -19.05 17.27
C LEU A 85 3.47 -19.57 16.99
N LEU A 86 2.49 -19.08 17.73
CA LEU A 86 1.08 -19.33 17.45
C LEU A 86 0.52 -18.14 16.66
N VAL A 87 0.11 -18.40 15.43
CA VAL A 87 -0.50 -17.43 14.52
C VAL A 87 -1.96 -17.85 14.34
N GLY A 88 -2.88 -17.15 15.01
CA GLY A 88 -4.28 -17.56 15.07
C GLY A 88 -4.47 -18.93 15.75
N ASP A 89 -4.72 -19.97 14.96
CA ASP A 89 -4.86 -21.37 15.37
C ASP A 89 -3.71 -22.27 14.87
N VAL A 90 -2.70 -21.71 14.20
CA VAL A 90 -1.61 -22.47 13.61
C VAL A 90 -0.31 -22.25 14.37
N GLU A 91 0.34 -23.34 14.79
CA GLU A 91 1.63 -23.32 15.46
C GLU A 91 2.77 -23.46 14.44
N LEU A 92 3.75 -22.57 14.54
CA LEU A 92 4.98 -22.53 13.75
C LEU A 92 6.17 -22.66 14.69
N GLU A 93 7.28 -23.18 14.19
CA GLU A 93 8.51 -23.35 14.98
C GLU A 93 9.71 -22.83 14.20
N LEU A 94 10.47 -21.93 14.81
CA LEU A 94 11.73 -21.46 14.21
C LEU A 94 12.84 -22.46 14.55
N SER A 95 13.64 -22.88 13.57
CA SER A 95 14.79 -23.76 13.79
C SER A 95 16.01 -23.26 13.02
N LEU A 96 17.20 -23.60 13.51
CA LEU A 96 18.44 -23.47 12.73
C LEU A 96 18.52 -24.66 11.77
N GLY A 97 18.83 -24.41 10.51
CA GLY A 97 19.04 -25.48 9.55
C GLY A 97 19.62 -24.96 8.26
N GLU A 98 20.67 -25.61 7.77
CA GLU A 98 21.31 -25.31 6.48
C GLU A 98 20.29 -25.21 5.35
N VAL A 99 20.37 -24.13 4.58
CA VAL A 99 19.84 -24.09 3.22
C VAL A 99 20.76 -25.02 2.41
N PRO A 100 20.28 -26.11 1.81
CA PRO A 100 21.11 -26.83 0.85
C PRO A 100 21.40 -25.86 -0.30
N ASP A 101 22.68 -25.62 -0.56
CA ASP A 101 23.19 -24.69 -1.58
C ASP A 101 22.96 -25.20 -3.02
N SER A 102 21.86 -25.92 -3.25
CA SER A 102 21.52 -26.51 -4.54
C SER A 102 20.01 -26.74 -4.66
N LEU A 103 19.28 -25.69 -5.03
CA LEU A 103 18.06 -25.86 -5.82
C LEU A 103 18.41 -25.61 -7.29
N PRO A 104 18.24 -26.61 -8.19
CA PRO A 104 18.55 -26.48 -9.60
C PRO A 104 17.61 -25.47 -10.29
N PRO A 105 18.09 -24.78 -11.34
CA PRO A 105 17.30 -23.82 -12.08
C PRO A 105 16.48 -24.54 -13.15
N ASP A 106 15.27 -25.01 -12.83
CA ASP A 106 14.18 -25.07 -13.83
C ASP A 106 12.91 -25.68 -13.24
N HIS A 107 11.88 -24.84 -13.08
CA HIS A 107 10.49 -25.18 -13.37
C HIS A 107 9.73 -23.89 -13.67
N ARG A 108 10.00 -23.31 -14.85
CA ARG A 108 8.94 -22.62 -15.60
C ARG A 108 8.04 -23.71 -16.22
N PRO A 109 6.70 -23.59 -16.21
CA PRO A 109 5.90 -24.36 -17.15
C PRO A 109 6.28 -23.91 -18.57
N SER A 110 6.98 -24.79 -19.28
CA SER A 110 7.39 -24.61 -20.67
C SER A 110 6.15 -24.50 -21.57
N GLY A 111 6.15 -23.48 -22.43
CA GLY A 111 5.07 -23.19 -23.37
C GLY A 111 5.45 -22.24 -24.50
N ARG A 112 6.65 -22.43 -25.08
CA ARG A 112 7.20 -21.90 -26.35
C ARG A 112 7.44 -20.38 -26.56
N PRO A 113 8.44 -20.02 -27.40
CA PRO A 113 9.07 -18.69 -27.43
C PRO A 113 8.86 -17.94 -28.75
N THR A 114 8.93 -16.61 -28.71
CA THR A 114 9.52 -15.83 -29.81
C THR A 114 10.49 -14.79 -29.26
N LEU A 115 11.74 -15.00 -29.65
CA LEU A 115 12.93 -14.21 -29.47
C LEU A 115 12.89 -13.00 -30.42
N VAL A 116 13.16 -11.79 -29.92
CA VAL A 116 14.15 -10.83 -30.45
C VAL A 116 14.30 -9.75 -29.37
N ASP A 117 15.37 -9.83 -28.60
CA ASP A 117 16.65 -9.17 -28.88
C ASP A 117 16.56 -7.66 -28.65
N SER A 118 17.07 -7.24 -27.49
CA SER A 118 17.82 -6.01 -27.26
C SER A 118 17.97 -5.80 -25.75
N LEU A 119 19.16 -6.07 -25.23
CA LEU A 119 19.65 -5.34 -24.05
C LEU A 119 19.76 -3.85 -24.43
N PRO A 120 19.49 -2.94 -23.48
CA PRO A 120 20.51 -1.95 -23.20
C PRO A 120 20.91 -1.92 -21.72
N ALA A 121 22.22 -1.82 -21.56
CA ALA A 121 23.08 -1.21 -20.53
C ALA A 121 22.57 -0.88 -19.10
N PRO A 122 23.50 -0.90 -18.11
CA PRO A 122 23.19 -0.74 -16.69
C PRO A 122 22.98 0.73 -16.32
N GLY A 123 21.82 1.04 -15.75
CA GLY A 123 21.51 2.36 -15.22
C GLY A 123 20.20 2.40 -14.44
N GLU A 124 20.27 2.97 -13.24
CA GLU A 124 19.20 3.62 -12.48
C GLU A 124 18.19 2.81 -11.65
N SER A 125 18.44 2.90 -10.33
CA SER A 125 17.47 3.42 -9.33
C SER A 125 16.17 2.64 -9.11
N ARG A 126 16.24 1.50 -8.40
CA ARG A 126 15.04 0.74 -7.99
C ARG A 126 14.70 0.70 -6.48
N ASN A 127 15.38 1.45 -5.61
CA ASN A 127 15.15 1.33 -4.15
C ASN A 127 14.51 2.54 -3.42
N VAL A 128 13.97 3.54 -4.12
CA VAL A 128 13.34 4.72 -3.46
C VAL A 128 11.80 4.68 -3.48
N ALA A 129 11.18 4.04 -4.48
CA ALA A 129 9.72 4.10 -4.70
C ALA A 129 8.89 3.31 -3.66
N THR A 130 9.35 2.16 -3.18
CA THR A 130 8.62 1.33 -2.21
C THR A 130 8.64 1.88 -0.79
N SER A 131 9.69 2.61 -0.40
CA SER A 131 9.75 3.27 0.91
C SER A 131 8.70 4.37 1.07
N LYS A 132 8.49 5.16 0.01
CA LYS A 132 7.60 6.34 0.07
C LYS A 132 6.13 5.96 0.11
N ALA A 133 5.73 4.99 -0.72
CA ALA A 133 4.37 4.46 -0.76
C ALA A 133 4.03 3.72 0.54
N HIS A 134 4.95 2.89 1.06
CA HIS A 134 4.74 2.16 2.30
C HIS A 134 4.62 3.07 3.52
N ALA A 135 5.43 4.15 3.58
CA ALA A 135 5.28 5.16 4.64
C ALA A 135 3.91 5.84 4.59
N LEU A 136 3.41 6.17 3.39
CA LEU A 136 2.09 6.78 3.23
C LEU A 136 0.96 5.83 3.62
N GLU A 137 1.08 4.54 3.30
CA GLU A 137 0.14 3.51 3.70
C GLU A 137 0.03 3.38 5.23
N LEU A 138 1.16 3.33 5.93
CA LEU A 138 1.20 3.29 7.40
C LEU A 138 0.56 4.53 8.00
N LEU A 139 0.93 5.73 7.52
CA LEU A 139 0.34 6.99 7.99
C LEU A 139 -1.16 7.07 7.71
N GLY A 140 -1.62 6.55 6.57
CA GLY A 140 -3.03 6.42 6.22
C GLY A 140 -3.81 5.62 7.27
N SER A 141 -3.27 4.47 7.68
CA SER A 141 -3.92 3.65 8.73
C SER A 141 -4.04 4.38 10.07
N VAL A 142 -3.05 5.19 10.44
CA VAL A 142 -3.08 5.99 11.69
C VAL A 142 -4.09 7.13 11.56
N ALA A 143 -4.14 7.79 10.40
CA ALA A 143 -5.08 8.85 10.12
C ALA A 143 -6.54 8.35 10.13
N GLU A 144 -6.81 7.19 9.52
CA GLU A 144 -8.12 6.54 9.55
C GLU A 144 -8.58 6.25 10.99
N ARG A 145 -7.68 5.74 11.84
CA ARG A 145 -7.99 5.54 13.27
C ARG A 145 -8.26 6.86 14.00
N ALA A 146 -7.48 7.91 13.72
CA ALA A 146 -7.67 9.22 14.33
C ALA A 146 -9.06 9.80 13.99
N ILE A 147 -9.49 9.67 12.73
CA ILE A 147 -10.84 10.04 12.30
C ILE A 147 -11.90 9.21 13.03
N GLY A 148 -11.68 7.89 13.16
CA GLY A 148 -12.58 7.01 13.91
C GLY A 148 -12.74 7.39 15.39
N THR A 149 -11.73 8.03 15.98
CA THR A 149 -11.78 8.59 17.35
C THR A 149 -12.30 10.03 17.42
N GLY A 150 -12.73 10.61 16.29
CA GLY A 150 -13.28 11.97 16.20
C GLY A 150 -12.22 13.08 16.02
N ASP A 151 -10.94 12.74 15.82
CA ASP A 151 -9.84 13.70 15.68
C ASP A 151 -9.38 13.81 14.22
N ALA A 152 -10.27 14.35 13.37
CA ALA A 152 -9.99 14.55 11.96
C ALA A 152 -8.84 15.54 11.71
N LYS A 153 -8.63 16.50 12.62
CA LYS A 153 -7.55 17.49 12.51
C LYS A 153 -6.17 16.86 12.73
N ARG A 154 -6.07 15.88 13.62
CA ARG A 154 -4.85 15.09 13.77
C ARG A 154 -4.56 14.22 12.54
N ALA A 155 -5.58 13.66 11.89
CA ALA A 155 -5.40 12.96 10.62
C ALA A 155 -4.81 13.87 9.53
N GLU A 156 -5.28 15.12 9.45
CA GLU A 156 -4.71 16.14 8.57
C GLU A 156 -3.23 16.42 8.86
N LEU A 157 -2.86 16.56 10.14
CA LEU A 157 -1.47 16.80 10.55
C LEU A 157 -0.54 15.62 10.18
N ILE A 158 -1.04 14.39 10.33
CA ILE A 158 -0.29 13.15 10.03
C ILE A 158 -0.01 13.03 8.52
N LEU A 159 -1.02 13.28 7.68
CA LEU A 159 -0.93 13.06 6.24
C LEU A 159 -0.47 14.29 5.48
N GLY A 160 -0.66 15.48 6.05
CA GLY A 160 -0.56 16.77 5.37
C GLY A 160 0.76 16.99 4.65
N GLY A 161 1.86 16.82 5.38
CA GLY A 161 3.21 16.97 4.82
C GLY A 161 3.49 15.95 3.73
N ARG A 162 3.09 14.70 3.96
CA ARG A 162 3.42 13.61 3.05
C ARG A 162 2.66 13.66 1.74
N LEU A 163 1.39 14.02 1.78
CA LEU A 163 0.59 14.21 0.58
C LEU A 163 1.17 15.35 -0.28
N ARG A 164 1.56 16.47 0.32
CA ARG A 164 2.22 17.56 -0.41
C ARG A 164 3.52 17.13 -1.09
N GLU A 165 4.33 16.29 -0.45
CA GLU A 165 5.53 15.72 -1.09
C GLU A 165 5.19 14.84 -2.30
N VAL A 166 4.12 14.04 -2.23
CA VAL A 166 3.69 13.20 -3.36
C VAL A 166 3.20 14.07 -4.52
N LEU A 167 2.45 15.14 -4.25
CA LEU A 167 2.02 16.07 -5.30
C LEU A 167 3.22 16.78 -5.94
N ALA A 168 4.19 17.23 -5.14
CA ALA A 168 5.43 17.82 -5.67
C ALA A 168 6.20 16.82 -6.55
N ALA A 169 6.29 15.55 -6.14
CA ALA A 169 6.90 14.50 -6.95
C ALA A 169 6.10 14.23 -8.23
N ALA A 170 4.76 14.25 -8.18
CA ALA A 170 3.90 14.09 -9.35
C ALA A 170 4.07 15.22 -10.36
N ALA A 171 4.13 16.48 -9.89
CA ALA A 171 4.39 17.64 -10.74
C ALA A 171 5.77 17.57 -11.41
N ALA A 172 6.76 16.93 -10.75
CA ALA A 172 8.07 16.65 -11.33
C ALA A 172 8.13 15.39 -12.21
N GLY A 173 7.00 14.70 -12.45
CA GLY A 173 6.92 13.48 -13.24
C GLY A 173 7.40 12.20 -12.52
N GLY A 174 7.70 12.27 -11.23
CA GLY A 174 8.27 11.18 -10.42
C GLY A 174 7.29 10.50 -9.46
N CYS A 175 6.02 10.35 -9.84
CA CYS A 175 5.01 9.67 -9.03
C CYS A 175 4.64 8.32 -9.63
N ASP A 176 4.92 7.25 -8.88
CA ASP A 176 4.50 5.90 -9.26
C ASP A 176 2.99 5.69 -9.03
N ALA A 177 2.42 4.70 -9.72
CA ALA A 177 0.98 4.44 -9.71
C ALA A 177 0.42 4.15 -8.31
N LEU A 178 1.19 3.45 -7.46
CA LEU A 178 0.80 3.09 -6.10
C LEU A 178 0.81 4.30 -5.18
N SER A 179 1.86 5.13 -5.23
CA SER A 179 1.94 6.39 -4.50
C SER A 179 0.79 7.33 -4.85
N ARG A 180 0.44 7.43 -6.15
CA ARG A 180 -0.73 8.19 -6.62
C ARG A 180 -2.02 7.65 -6.02
N GLU A 181 -2.25 6.34 -6.10
CA GLU A 181 -3.46 5.70 -5.61
C GLU A 181 -3.67 5.92 -4.11
N LEU A 182 -2.63 5.66 -3.32
CA LEU A 182 -2.66 5.85 -1.88
C LEU A 182 -2.88 7.33 -1.53
N ALA A 183 -2.18 8.25 -2.21
CA ALA A 183 -2.35 9.67 -1.96
C ALA A 183 -3.76 10.17 -2.30
N MET A 184 -4.33 9.70 -3.40
CA MET A 184 -5.68 10.05 -3.81
C MET A 184 -6.72 9.53 -2.80
N ARG A 185 -6.60 8.26 -2.38
CA ARG A 185 -7.48 7.65 -1.37
C ARG A 185 -7.47 8.45 -0.06
N GLN A 186 -6.29 8.80 0.44
CA GLN A 186 -6.14 9.51 1.70
C GLN A 186 -6.60 10.98 1.60
N ALA A 187 -6.32 11.67 0.48
CA ALA A 187 -6.83 13.01 0.25
C ALA A 187 -8.36 13.06 0.22
N LEU A 188 -9.00 12.12 -0.48
CA LEU A 188 -10.47 12.04 -0.55
C LEU A 188 -11.10 11.68 0.80
N LEU A 189 -10.42 10.87 1.62
CA LEU A 189 -10.82 10.63 3.00
C LEU A 189 -10.81 11.93 3.83
N LEU A 190 -9.74 12.73 3.73
CA LEU A 190 -9.65 14.01 4.41
C LEU A 190 -10.70 15.01 3.90
N ALA A 191 -10.91 15.09 2.59
CA ALA A 191 -11.92 15.98 1.97
C ALA A 191 -13.36 15.68 2.42
N ARG A 192 -13.67 14.41 2.74
CA ARG A 192 -15.01 14.00 3.20
C ARG A 192 -15.23 14.21 4.69
N THR A 193 -14.16 14.38 5.47
CA THR A 193 -14.18 14.41 6.93
C THR A 193 -13.91 15.81 7.49
N LEU A 194 -13.11 16.61 6.79
CA LEU A 194 -12.78 17.97 7.18
C LEU A 194 -13.58 18.98 6.34
N PRO A 195 -14.01 20.11 6.93
CA PRO A 195 -14.64 21.21 6.21
C PRO A 195 -13.58 22.07 5.50
N SER A 196 -12.68 21.45 4.73
CA SER A 196 -11.55 22.13 4.08
C SER A 196 -11.51 21.80 2.59
N ALA A 197 -11.51 22.84 1.77
CA ALA A 197 -11.44 22.72 0.31
C ALA A 197 -10.08 22.25 -0.20
N ALA A 198 -9.04 22.41 0.62
CA ALA A 198 -7.66 22.12 0.26
C ALA A 198 -7.47 20.67 -0.22
N TRP A 199 -8.23 19.73 0.33
CA TRP A 199 -8.12 18.31 -0.03
C TRP A 199 -8.86 17.95 -1.32
N VAL A 200 -9.91 18.70 -1.66
CA VAL A 200 -10.56 18.61 -2.99
C VAL A 200 -9.62 19.18 -4.05
N ASP A 201 -9.05 20.36 -3.80
CA ASP A 201 -8.10 21.01 -4.71
C ASP A 201 -6.86 20.15 -4.92
N TYR A 202 -6.31 19.56 -3.84
CA TYR A 202 -5.21 18.61 -3.90
C TYR A 202 -5.51 17.42 -4.83
N SER A 203 -6.70 16.83 -4.69
CA SER A 203 -7.10 15.68 -5.52
C SER A 203 -7.16 16.05 -7.00
N ILE A 204 -7.63 17.26 -7.32
CA ILE A 204 -7.67 17.76 -8.70
C ILE A 204 -6.25 18.03 -9.22
N ASP A 205 -5.39 18.66 -8.42
CA ASP A 205 -3.99 18.93 -8.78
C ASP A 205 -3.22 17.61 -9.03
N LEU A 206 -3.46 16.59 -8.21
CA LEU A 206 -2.82 15.28 -8.36
C LEU A 206 -3.25 14.60 -9.66
N LEU A 207 -4.56 14.56 -9.95
CA LEU A 207 -5.09 13.99 -11.20
C LEU A 207 -4.56 14.73 -12.44
N SER A 208 -4.47 16.06 -12.35
CA SER A 208 -3.95 16.91 -13.43
C SER A 208 -2.46 16.64 -13.67
N SER A 209 -1.68 16.53 -12.59
CA SER A 209 -0.24 16.26 -12.64
C SER A 209 0.08 14.88 -13.21
N THR A 210 -0.70 13.86 -12.83
CA THR A 210 -0.50 12.48 -13.35
C THR A 210 -1.24 12.21 -14.65
N ARG A 211 -2.00 13.18 -15.18
CA ARG A 211 -2.85 13.06 -16.39
C ARG A 211 -3.70 11.79 -16.39
N SER A 212 -4.21 11.41 -15.22
CA SER A 212 -4.95 10.16 -15.02
C SER A 212 -6.45 10.43 -15.00
N LEU A 213 -7.24 9.47 -15.48
CA LEU A 213 -8.69 9.48 -15.28
C LEU A 213 -9.02 9.02 -13.86
N PRO A 214 -10.00 9.63 -13.19
CA PRO A 214 -10.43 9.20 -11.87
C PRO A 214 -11.29 7.94 -12.01
N SER A 215 -11.10 6.99 -11.11
CA SER A 215 -11.96 5.82 -10.96
C SER A 215 -13.35 6.21 -10.48
N ASP A 216 -14.32 5.31 -10.66
CA ASP A 216 -15.71 5.52 -10.22
C ASP A 216 -15.82 5.78 -8.70
N THR A 217 -14.95 5.14 -7.92
CA THR A 217 -14.86 5.34 -6.46
C THR A 217 -14.29 6.73 -6.12
N GLU A 218 -13.25 7.17 -6.82
CA GLU A 218 -12.66 8.50 -6.63
C GLU A 218 -13.65 9.61 -7.03
N LEU A 219 -14.38 9.44 -8.13
CA LEU A 219 -15.44 10.36 -8.57
C LEU A 219 -16.57 10.48 -7.54
N SER A 220 -17.07 9.34 -7.05
CA SER A 220 -18.14 9.33 -6.04
C SER A 220 -17.70 10.02 -4.73
N ALA A 221 -16.43 9.86 -4.37
CA ALA A 221 -15.86 10.52 -3.21
C ALA A 221 -15.66 12.03 -3.43
N LEU A 222 -15.21 12.45 -4.62
CA LEU A 222 -15.09 13.87 -5.01
C LEU A 222 -16.45 14.57 -5.01
N GLU A 223 -17.48 13.95 -5.61
CA GLU A 223 -18.86 14.45 -5.59
C GLU A 223 -19.37 14.64 -4.15
N SER A 224 -19.18 13.62 -3.31
CA SER A 224 -19.59 13.68 -1.90
C SER A 224 -18.83 14.77 -1.12
N ALA A 225 -17.54 14.98 -1.41
CA ALA A 225 -16.74 16.01 -0.77
C ALA A 225 -17.15 17.42 -1.24
N ALA A 226 -17.35 17.63 -2.54
CA ALA A 226 -17.79 18.89 -3.13
C ALA A 226 -19.18 19.33 -2.62
N GLN A 227 -20.06 18.37 -2.29
CA GLN A 227 -21.34 18.66 -1.65
C GLN A 227 -21.25 19.05 -0.17
N LYS A 228 -20.10 18.86 0.48
CA LYS A 228 -19.92 19.18 1.91
C LYS A 228 -19.08 20.43 2.14
N VAL A 229 -18.18 20.73 1.21
CA VAL A 229 -17.18 21.77 1.36
C VAL A 229 -17.50 22.96 0.45
N SER A 230 -17.33 24.18 0.94
CA SER A 230 -17.38 25.42 0.15
C SER A 230 -15.96 25.95 -0.08
N GLY A 231 -15.77 26.70 -1.18
CA GLY A 231 -14.50 27.35 -1.48
C GLY A 231 -13.46 26.50 -2.23
N ALA A 232 -13.85 25.37 -2.83
CA ALA A 232 -12.99 24.66 -3.77
C ALA A 232 -12.74 25.49 -5.03
N ASP A 233 -11.54 25.37 -5.58
CA ASP A 233 -11.11 26.17 -6.73
C ASP A 233 -11.70 25.61 -8.03
N ALA A 234 -12.78 26.27 -8.50
CA ALA A 234 -13.43 25.91 -9.75
C ALA A 234 -12.50 26.02 -10.96
N ARG A 235 -11.47 26.87 -10.94
CA ARG A 235 -10.54 27.02 -12.07
C ARG A 235 -9.70 25.76 -12.26
N LYS A 236 -9.19 25.18 -11.18
CA LYS A 236 -8.46 23.91 -11.22
C LYS A 236 -9.30 22.78 -11.82
N LEU A 237 -10.57 22.71 -11.44
CA LEU A 237 -11.49 21.70 -11.96
C LEU A 237 -11.84 21.93 -13.44
N GLN A 238 -11.98 23.19 -13.86
CA GLN A 238 -12.15 23.55 -15.28
C GLN A 238 -10.93 23.16 -16.12
N ASP A 239 -9.72 23.46 -15.63
CA ASP A 239 -8.46 23.12 -16.31
C ASP A 239 -8.31 21.60 -16.44
N TYR A 240 -8.61 20.86 -15.38
CA TYR A 240 -8.60 19.40 -15.40
C TYR A 240 -9.64 18.83 -16.37
N THR A 241 -10.87 19.37 -16.37
CA THR A 241 -11.92 18.92 -17.31
C THR A 241 -11.49 19.16 -18.76
N THR A 242 -10.83 20.28 -19.04
CA THR A 242 -10.27 20.59 -20.38
C THR A 242 -9.19 19.59 -20.76
N LEU A 243 -8.31 19.22 -19.82
CA LEU A 243 -7.30 18.19 -20.00
C LEU A 243 -7.94 16.83 -20.34
N VAL A 244 -8.97 16.42 -19.59
CA VAL A 244 -9.71 15.17 -19.85
C VAL A 244 -10.38 15.19 -21.23
N ARG A 245 -10.93 16.33 -21.68
CA ARG A 245 -11.50 16.47 -23.04
C ARG A 245 -10.46 16.23 -24.13
N ALA A 246 -9.21 16.61 -23.91
CA ALA A 246 -8.11 16.41 -24.86
C ALA A 246 -7.57 14.97 -24.89
N MET A 247 -7.89 14.12 -23.91
CA MET A 247 -7.49 12.71 -23.90
C MET A 247 -8.19 11.89 -25.01
N PRO A 248 -7.66 10.73 -25.43
CA PRO A 248 -8.32 9.86 -26.40
C PRO A 248 -9.75 9.50 -25.99
N SER A 249 -10.67 9.45 -26.96
CA SER A 249 -12.08 9.16 -26.70
C SER A 249 -12.29 7.72 -26.24
N SER A 250 -12.82 7.54 -25.03
CA SER A 250 -13.24 6.24 -24.47
C SER A 250 -14.59 6.38 -23.76
N LEU A 251 -15.32 5.27 -23.60
CA LEU A 251 -16.58 5.25 -22.84
C LEU A 251 -16.37 5.70 -21.39
N GLU A 252 -15.23 5.32 -20.79
CA GLU A 252 -14.86 5.73 -19.42
C GLU A 252 -14.62 7.24 -19.32
N LYS A 253 -13.94 7.83 -20.32
CA LYS A 253 -13.76 9.28 -20.41
C LYS A 253 -15.10 10.01 -20.46
N VAL A 254 -16.03 9.56 -21.30
CA VAL A 254 -17.35 10.22 -21.45
C VAL A 254 -18.11 10.21 -20.13
N ARG A 255 -18.18 9.07 -19.44
CA ARG A 255 -18.83 8.97 -18.13
C ARG A 255 -18.14 9.83 -17.07
N SER A 256 -16.81 9.78 -17.02
CA SER A 256 -16.02 10.56 -16.07
C SER A 256 -16.21 12.06 -16.28
N LEU A 257 -16.23 12.51 -17.54
CA LEU A 257 -16.43 13.91 -17.89
C LEU A 257 -17.80 14.42 -17.46
N GLN A 258 -18.88 13.68 -17.74
CA GLN A 258 -20.23 14.05 -17.31
C GLN A 258 -20.33 14.25 -15.80
N ARG A 259 -19.69 13.35 -15.03
CA ARG A 259 -19.63 13.43 -13.58
C ARG A 259 -18.80 14.61 -13.08
N LEU A 260 -17.63 14.85 -13.67
CA LEU A 260 -16.78 16.00 -13.34
C LEU A 260 -17.48 17.34 -13.63
N GLU A 261 -18.26 17.43 -14.70
CA GLU A 261 -19.06 18.62 -15.00
C GLU A 261 -20.15 18.88 -13.94
N ALA A 262 -20.77 17.81 -13.41
CA ALA A 262 -21.71 17.93 -12.30
C ALA A 262 -21.03 18.39 -11.00
N VAL A 263 -19.81 17.88 -10.72
CA VAL A 263 -18.98 18.37 -9.60
C VAL A 263 -18.66 19.85 -9.77
N LEU A 264 -18.26 20.27 -10.98
CA LEU A 264 -17.95 21.66 -11.28
C LEU A 264 -19.14 22.59 -11.07
N ALA A 265 -20.33 22.20 -11.54
CA ALA A 265 -21.55 22.95 -11.29
C ALA A 265 -21.85 23.09 -9.79
N THR A 266 -21.62 22.03 -9.01
CA THR A 266 -21.80 22.04 -7.55
C THR A 266 -20.81 22.97 -6.86
N VAL A 267 -19.53 22.96 -7.27
CA VAL A 267 -18.49 23.83 -6.72
C VAL A 267 -18.77 25.30 -7.05
N CYS A 268 -19.10 25.62 -8.31
CA CYS A 268 -19.45 26.98 -8.73
C CYS A 268 -20.69 27.54 -8.01
N GLY A 269 -21.69 26.70 -7.75
CA GLY A 269 -22.91 27.11 -7.03
C GLY A 269 -22.71 27.36 -5.52
N ARG A 270 -21.53 27.02 -4.98
CA ARG A 270 -21.18 27.13 -3.56
C ARG A 270 -20.05 28.11 -3.27
N GLN A 271 -19.57 28.83 -4.29
CA GLN A 271 -18.57 29.91 -4.14
C GLN A 271 -19.18 31.19 -3.59
#